data_AF-A0A432GL90-F1
#
_entry.id   AF-A0A432GL90-F1
#
_cell.length_a   1.000
_cell.length_b   1.000
_cell.length_c   1.000
_cell.angle_alpha   90.00
_cell.angle_beta   90.00
_cell.angle_gamma   90.00
#
_symmetry.space_group_name_H-M   'P 1'
#
loop_
_entity.id
_entity.type
_entity.pdbx_description
1 polymer ?
#
loop_
_entity_poly.entity_id
_entity_poly.type
_entity_poly.pdbx_seq_one_letter_code
_entity_poly.pdbx_strand_id
1 'polypeptide(L)' 'VDNFRVITAYVDEARVLKRFRPRAMGRASGIKKRSSHITLEVGE' A
#
# COMPACT_ATOMS: atom_id res chain seq x y z
N VAL A 1 -1.58 19.96 -21.08
CA VAL A 1 -1.57 19.23 -19.77
C VAL A 1 -2.15 20.11 -18.66
N ASP A 2 -2.09 21.44 -18.80
CA ASP A 2 -2.43 22.40 -17.72
C ASP A 2 -3.92 22.53 -17.35
N ASN A 3 -4.83 21.86 -18.05
CA ASN A 3 -6.27 21.94 -17.74
C ASN A 3 -6.83 20.73 -17.00
N PHE A 4 -6.12 19.59 -16.94
CA PHE A 4 -6.69 18.39 -16.35
C PHE A 4 -6.84 18.49 -14.83
N ARG A 5 -8.01 18.11 -14.32
CA ARG A 5 -8.34 18.07 -12.90
C ARG A 5 -8.56 16.63 -12.44
N VAL A 6 -8.15 16.36 -11.20
CA VAL A 6 -8.46 15.08 -10.54
C VAL A 6 -9.93 15.12 -10.17
N ILE A 7 -10.72 14.22 -10.77
CA ILE A 7 -12.15 14.07 -10.50
C ILE A 7 -12.33 13.17 -9.27
N THR A 8 -11.62 12.04 -9.27
CA THR A 8 -11.75 11.02 -8.23
C THR A 8 -10.36 10.53 -7.81
N ALA A 9 -10.14 10.44 -6.51
CA ALA A 9 -8.95 9.80 -5.94
C ALA A 9 -9.35 8.97 -4.73
N TYR A 10 -9.11 7.66 -4.77
CA TYR A 10 -9.30 6.78 -3.62
C TYR A 10 -8.15 5.78 -3.47
N VAL A 11 -7.96 5.37 -2.22
CA VAL A 11 -6.89 4.46 -1.79
C VAL A 11 -7.53 3.32 -1.03
N ASP A 12 -7.23 2.09 -1.44
CA ASP A 12 -7.73 0.88 -0.82
C ASP A 12 -6.61 0.04 -0.20
N GLU A 13 -6.98 -1.03 0.52
CA GLU A 13 -6.02 -1.97 1.08
C GLU A 13 -5.64 -3.02 0.03
N ALA A 14 -4.34 -3.08 -0.29
CA ALA A 14 -3.79 -4.13 -1.14
C ALA A 14 -3.30 -5.31 -0.29
N ARG A 15 -2.85 -6.37 -0.97
CA ARG A 15 -2.38 -7.59 -0.31
C ARG A 15 -1.26 -7.29 0.71
N VAL A 16 -1.47 -7.75 1.93
CA VAL A 16 -0.46 -7.71 2.99
C VAL A 16 0.47 -8.92 2.86
N LEU A 17 1.77 -8.67 2.75
CA LEU A 17 2.77 -9.73 2.73
C LEU A 17 3.19 -10.11 4.15
N LYS A 18 3.13 -11.40 4.47
CA LYS A 18 3.70 -11.96 5.71
C LYS A 18 5.20 -12.17 5.54
N ARG A 19 5.99 -11.62 6.46
CA ARG A 19 7.44 -11.81 6.59
C ARG A 19 7.79 -12.10 8.05
N PHE A 20 8.99 -12.61 8.30
CA PHE A 20 9.49 -12.86 9.65
C PHE A 20 10.77 -12.07 9.87
N ARG A 21 10.93 -11.51 11.07
CA ARG A 21 12.18 -10.92 11.53
C ARG A 21 12.79 -11.83 12.58
N PRO A 22 14.08 -12.21 12.46
CA PRO A 22 14.77 -12.96 13.49
C PRO A 22 14.86 -12.13 14.77
N ARG A 23 14.72 -12.80 15.92
CA ARG A 23 14.83 -12.24 17.27
C ARG A 23 15.69 -13.14 18.14
N ALA A 24 16.08 -12.61 19.30
CA ALA A 24 16.83 -13.35 20.31
C ALA A 24 16.12 -14.65 20.73
N MET A 25 16.90 -15.61 21.24
CA MET A 25 16.43 -16.93 21.70
C MET A 25 15.71 -17.76 20.61
N GLY A 26 16.17 -17.67 19.35
CA GLY A 26 15.62 -18.46 18.24
C GLY A 26 14.19 -18.09 17.83
N ARG A 27 13.70 -16.93 18.25
CA ARG A 27 12.31 -16.51 18.00
C ARG A 27 12.19 -15.82 16.64
N ALA A 28 11.06 -16.01 15.97
CA ALA A 28 10.68 -15.27 14.77
C ALA A 28 9.44 -14.43 15.05
N SER A 29 9.57 -13.11 15.00
CA SER A 29 8.42 -12.19 15.09
C SER A 29 7.91 -11.87 13.69
N GLY A 30 6.58 -11.92 13.49
CA GLY A 30 5.98 -11.56 12.21
C GLY A 30 6.10 -10.06 11.90
N ILE A 31 6.35 -9.74 10.62
CA ILE A 31 6.22 -8.40 10.05
C ILE A 31 5.17 -8.47 8.95
N LYS A 32 4.21 -7.54 8.98
CA LYS A 32 3.26 -7.32 7.89
C LYS A 32 3.77 -6.19 7.02
N LYS A 33 4.04 -6.44 5.74
CA LYS A 33 4.30 -5.39 4.76
C LYS A 33 2.97 -5.06 4.09
N ARG A 34 2.37 -3.95 4.51
CA ARG A 34 1.12 -3.43 3.96
C ARG A 34 1.43 -2.63 2.70
N SER A 35 0.58 -2.79 1.70
CA SER A 35 0.59 -2.03 0.46
C SER A 35 -0.83 -1.52 0.21
N SER A 36 -0.98 -0.58 -0.71
CA SER A 36 -2.27 -0.02 -1.11
C SER A 36 -2.39 0.04 -2.63
N HIS A 37 -3.60 -0.03 -3.18
CA HIS A 37 -3.83 0.42 -4.54
C HIS A 37 -4.32 1.87 -4.49
N ILE A 38 -3.90 2.64 -5.49
CA ILE A 38 -4.26 4.04 -5.64
C ILE A 38 -4.93 4.15 -7.00
N THR A 39 -6.20 4.53 -6.99
CA THR A 39 -6.96 4.77 -8.21
C THR A 39 -7.17 6.27 -8.36
N LEU A 40 -6.81 6.79 -9.54
CA LEU A 40 -6.94 8.20 -9.90
C LEU A 40 -7.70 8.31 -11.21
N GLU A 41 -8.73 9.16 -11.21
CA GLU A 41 -9.46 9.56 -12.41
C GLU A 41 -9.22 11.03 -12.66
N VAL A 42 -8.76 11.34 -13.88
CA VAL A 42 -8.53 12.70 -14.35
C VAL A 42 -9.46 13.01 -15.50
N GLY A 43 -10.05 14.20 -15.48
CA GLY A 43 -10.82 14.77 -16.57
C GLY A 43 -10.38 16.19 -16.88
N GLU A 44 -10.97 16.78 -17.91
CA GLU A 44 -10.65 18.14 -18.37
C GLU A 44 -11.15 19.24 -17.41
#